data_AF-A0A538C050-F1
#
_entry.id   AF-A0A538C050-F1
#
_cell.length_a   1.000
_cell.length_b   1.000
_cell.length_c   1.000
_cell.angle_alpha   90.00
_cell.angle_beta   90.00
_cell.angle_gamma   90.00
#
_symmetry.space_group_name_H-M   'P 1'
#
loop_
_entity.id
_entity.type
_entity.pdbx_description
1 polymer ?
#
loop_
_entity_poly.entity_id
_entity_poly.type
_entity_poly.pdbx_seq_one_letter_code
_entity_poly.pdbx_strand_id
1 'polypeptide(L)'
;GAGIELSGDEVVWAVGDPGSVAQIVRILLDNALVHGASDAPIHARAEMHEGMARVVVEDRGPGVPPGDRDRIFDRFERGAEASEGGFGLGLAIGRELARRMDGDLTLDGEPPGARFVLSLAGAPSP
;
A
#
# COMPACT_ATOMS: atom_id res chain seq x y z
N GLY A 1 15.44 9.52 10.62
CA GLY A 1 14.10 9.33 10.04
C GLY A 1 13.71 7.88 10.21
N ALA A 2 12.42 7.58 10.24
CA ALA A 2 11.92 6.21 10.22
C ALA A 2 12.60 5.42 9.09
N GLY A 3 13.21 4.28 9.42
CA GLY A 3 13.78 3.37 8.43
C GLY A 3 12.68 2.56 7.73
N ILE A 4 13.03 1.92 6.62
CA ILE A 4 12.17 0.92 5.98
C ILE A 4 12.77 -0.46 6.31
N GLU A 5 11.97 -1.32 6.92
CA GLU A 5 12.33 -2.70 7.21
C GLU A 5 11.68 -3.63 6.19
N LEU A 6 12.51 -4.37 5.46
CA LEU A 6 12.08 -5.34 4.46
C LEU A 6 12.03 -6.74 5.08
N SER A 7 10.95 -7.48 4.84
CA SER A 7 10.80 -8.88 5.25
C SER A 7 9.99 -9.68 4.21
N GLY A 8 9.83 -11.00 4.39
CA GLY A 8 9.03 -11.85 3.51
C GLY A 8 9.80 -13.04 2.94
N ASP A 9 9.17 -13.74 1.99
CA ASP A 9 9.80 -14.85 1.26
C ASP A 9 11.00 -14.34 0.42
N GLU A 10 12.02 -15.19 0.20
CA GLU A 10 13.24 -14.77 -0.53
C GLU A 10 12.93 -14.21 -1.93
N VAL A 11 11.96 -14.79 -2.64
CA VAL A 11 11.47 -14.28 -3.93
C VAL A 11 9.99 -14.64 -4.12
N VAL A 12 9.17 -13.64 -4.49
CA VAL A 12 7.77 -13.81 -4.88
C VAL A 12 7.61 -13.39 -6.34
N TRP A 13 6.98 -14.25 -7.14
CA TRP A 13 6.71 -13.99 -8.56
C TRP A 13 5.23 -13.70 -8.79
N ALA A 14 4.94 -12.73 -9.65
CA ALA A 14 3.58 -12.27 -9.93
C ALA A 14 3.39 -12.00 -11.43
N VAL A 15 2.14 -12.11 -11.89
CA VAL A 15 1.71 -11.62 -13.20
C VAL A 15 1.32 -10.15 -13.06
N GLY A 16 1.97 -9.25 -13.81
CA GLY A 16 1.66 -7.82 -13.79
C GLY A 16 2.67 -6.98 -14.55
N ASP A 17 2.38 -5.69 -14.69
CA ASP A 17 3.30 -4.70 -15.26
C ASP A 17 4.29 -4.21 -14.18
N PRO A 18 5.61 -4.44 -14.34
CA PRO A 18 6.60 -4.06 -13.32
C PRO A 18 6.62 -2.56 -13.00
N GLY A 19 6.35 -1.70 -13.99
CA GLY A 19 6.31 -0.25 -13.79
C GLY A 19 5.15 0.18 -12.90
N SER A 20 3.97 -0.39 -13.13
CA SER A 20 2.77 -0.17 -12.34
C SER A 20 2.94 -0.66 -10.90
N VAL A 21 3.56 -1.83 -10.70
CA VAL A 21 3.90 -2.34 -9.36
C VAL A 21 4.83 -1.38 -8.63
N ALA A 22 5.93 -0.97 -9.26
CA ALA A 22 6.88 -0.03 -8.65
C ALA A 22 6.21 1.31 -8.29
N GLN A 23 5.29 1.79 -9.14
CA GLN A 23 4.52 2.99 -8.86
C GLN A 23 3.60 2.83 -7.66
N ILE A 24 2.86 1.71 -7.55
CA ILE A 24 2.00 1.42 -6.41
C ILE A 24 2.83 1.36 -5.13
N VAL A 25 3.94 0.62 -5.12
CA VAL A 25 4.79 0.49 -3.92
C VAL A 25 5.31 1.85 -3.47
N ARG A 26 5.75 2.71 -4.39
CA ARG A 26 6.16 4.09 -4.06
C ARG A 26 5.02 4.89 -3.43
N ILE A 27 3.81 4.82 -3.98
CA ILE A 27 2.63 5.49 -3.39
C ILE A 27 2.39 5.02 -1.94
N LEU A 28 2.52 3.72 -1.68
CA LEU A 28 2.32 3.18 -0.33
C LEU A 28 3.41 3.63 0.65
N LEU A 29 4.67 3.63 0.22
CA LEU A 29 5.80 4.10 1.03
C LEU A 29 5.72 5.61 1.29
N ASP A 30 5.34 6.42 0.29
CA ASP A 30 5.16 7.86 0.46
C ASP A 30 4.04 8.16 1.47
N ASN A 31 2.92 7.43 1.39
CA ASN A 31 1.83 7.56 2.38
C ASN A 31 2.29 7.19 3.78
N ALA A 32 3.04 6.08 3.93
CA ALA A 32 3.56 5.63 5.22
C ALA A 32 4.59 6.63 5.79
N LEU A 33 5.39 7.28 4.95
CA LEU A 33 6.33 8.33 5.37
C LEU A 33 5.63 9.61 5.83
N VAL A 34 4.52 9.98 5.19
CA VAL A 34 3.76 11.20 5.50
C VAL A 34 2.84 11.00 6.70
N HIS A 35 2.19 9.84 6.81
CA HIS A 35 1.13 9.59 7.80
C HIS A 35 1.53 8.64 8.94
N GLY A 36 2.64 7.89 8.78
CA GLY A 36 3.13 6.97 9.80
C GLY A 36 3.74 7.66 11.02
N ALA A 37 4.00 6.89 12.08
CA ALA A 37 4.69 7.38 13.25
C ALA A 37 6.19 7.61 12.96
N SER A 38 6.72 8.77 13.35
CA SER A 38 8.11 9.16 13.07
C SER A 38 9.17 8.36 13.84
N ASP A 39 8.77 7.70 14.93
CA ASP A 39 9.61 6.94 15.84
C ASP A 39 9.53 5.41 15.63
N ALA A 40 8.78 4.96 14.62
CA ALA A 40 8.66 3.56 14.24
C ALA A 40 9.08 3.34 12.77
N PRO A 41 9.67 2.18 12.43
CA PRO A 41 9.96 1.85 11.04
C PRO A 41 8.68 1.60 10.23
N ILE A 42 8.78 1.80 8.92
CA ILE A 42 7.80 1.30 7.95
C ILE A 42 8.17 -0.14 7.63
N HIS A 43 7.23 -1.07 7.78
CA HIS A 43 7.45 -2.46 7.42
C HIS A 43 6.93 -2.70 6.01
N ALA A 44 7.76 -3.24 5.12
CA ALA A 44 7.35 -3.67 3.80
C ALA A 44 7.72 -5.14 3.60
N ARG A 45 6.80 -5.92 3.05
CA ARG A 45 7.02 -7.35 2.83
C ARG A 45 6.33 -7.88 1.60
N ALA A 46 6.95 -8.88 0.98
CA ALA A 46 6.37 -9.66 -0.10
C ALA A 46 6.07 -11.08 0.38
N GLU A 47 4.89 -11.60 0.07
CA GLU A 47 4.49 -12.96 0.44
C GLU A 47 3.61 -13.62 -0.62
N MET A 48 3.64 -14.95 -0.66
CA MET A 48 2.60 -15.73 -1.33
C MET A 48 1.47 -16.07 -0.34
N HIS A 49 0.23 -15.72 -0.69
CA HIS A 49 -0.95 -16.06 0.11
C HIS A 49 -2.10 -16.52 -0.79
N GLU A 50 -2.52 -17.77 -0.63
CA GLU A 50 -3.66 -18.37 -1.36
C GLU A 50 -3.54 -18.22 -2.90
N GLY A 51 -2.32 -18.39 -3.44
CA GLY A 51 -2.06 -18.27 -4.88
C GLY A 51 -1.92 -16.83 -5.38
N MET A 52 -2.02 -15.83 -4.50
CA MET A 52 -1.79 -14.43 -4.81
C MET A 52 -0.41 -14.00 -4.30
N ALA A 53 0.32 -13.27 -5.15
CA ALA A 53 1.51 -12.54 -4.75
C ALA A 53 1.07 -11.22 -4.11
N ARG A 54 1.52 -10.98 -2.88
CA ARG A 54 1.16 -9.79 -2.11
C ARG A 54 2.36 -8.93 -1.81
N VAL A 55 2.19 -7.62 -1.92
CA VAL A 55 3.07 -6.63 -1.29
C VAL A 55 2.29 -5.95 -0.18
N VAL A 56 2.80 -6.03 1.03
CA VAL A 56 2.20 -5.46 2.23
C VAL A 56 3.08 -4.33 2.74
N VAL A 57 2.49 -3.16 2.96
CA VAL A 57 3.15 -1.98 3.55
C VAL A 57 2.39 -1.58 4.80
N GLU A 58 3.09 -1.55 5.94
CA GLU A 58 2.56 -1.31 7.26
C GLU A 58 3.30 -0.16 7.97
N ASP A 59 2.55 0.80 8.48
CA ASP A 59 3.05 1.87 9.36
C ASP A 59 2.40 1.82 10.75
N ARG A 60 2.95 2.59 11.69
CA ARG A 60 2.43 2.72 13.06
C ARG A 60 1.81 4.09 13.36
N GLY A 61 1.34 4.79 12.33
CA GLY A 61 0.64 6.07 12.47
C GLY A 61 -0.74 5.94 13.14
N PRO A 62 -1.57 6.98 13.11
CA PRO A 62 -2.92 6.94 13.67
C PRO A 62 -3.86 5.98 12.92
N GLY A 63 -3.51 5.60 11.68
CA GLY A 63 -4.35 4.78 10.82
C GLY A 63 -5.48 5.57 10.16
N VAL A 64 -6.35 4.85 9.44
CA VAL A 64 -7.49 5.45 8.74
C VAL A 64 -8.78 5.20 9.53
N PRO A 65 -9.54 6.25 9.88
CA PRO A 65 -10.82 6.11 10.58
C PRO A 65 -11.80 5.22 9.81
N PRO A 66 -12.63 4.39 10.48
CA PRO A 66 -13.56 3.47 9.83
C PRO A 66 -14.45 4.10 8.75
N GLY A 67 -14.92 5.34 8.95
CA GLY A 67 -15.78 6.05 7.99
C GLY A 67 -15.10 6.51 6.71
N ASP A 68 -13.78 6.51 6.67
CA ASP A 68 -12.99 6.99 5.53
C ASP A 68 -12.30 5.85 4.77
N ARG A 69 -12.31 4.61 5.28
CA ARG A 69 -11.54 3.48 4.73
C ARG A 69 -11.86 3.13 3.28
N ASP A 70 -13.10 3.30 2.84
CA ASP A 70 -13.46 3.11 1.44
C ASP A 70 -13.14 4.36 0.60
N ARG A 71 -13.34 5.54 1.20
CA ARG A 71 -13.22 6.86 0.55
C ARG A 71 -11.78 7.27 0.25
N ILE A 72 -10.80 6.76 1.02
CA ILE A 72 -9.36 7.02 0.74
C ILE A 72 -8.90 6.50 -0.64
N PHE A 73 -9.68 5.62 -1.28
CA PHE A 73 -9.41 5.15 -2.64
C PHE A 73 -10.19 5.94 -3.71
N ASP A 74 -11.05 6.87 -3.32
CA ASP A 74 -11.75 7.75 -4.23
C ASP A 74 -10.88 8.93 -4.66
N ARG A 75 -11.09 9.39 -5.89
CA ARG A 75 -10.36 10.56 -6.41
C ARG A 75 -10.82 11.81 -5.64
N PHE A 76 -9.86 12.66 -5.25
CA PHE A 76 -10.09 14.00 -4.68
C PHE A 76 -10.61 14.07 -3.25
N GLU A 77 -10.74 12.95 -2.53
CA GLU A 77 -11.05 12.93 -1.10
C GLU A 77 -9.80 13.33 -0.28
N ARG A 78 -9.85 14.49 0.38
CA ARG A 78 -8.90 14.88 1.44
C ARG A 78 -9.58 14.64 2.79
N GLY A 79 -8.92 13.94 3.69
CA GLY A 79 -9.20 14.09 5.13
C GLY A 79 -8.96 15.55 5.53
N ALA A 80 -9.82 16.11 6.37
CA ALA A 80 -9.99 17.55 6.57
C ALA A 80 -8.77 18.35 7.10
N GLU A 81 -7.60 17.75 7.34
CA GLU A 81 -6.52 18.37 8.13
C GLU A 81 -5.10 18.40 7.51
N ALA A 82 -4.87 17.98 6.27
CA ALA A 82 -3.52 17.99 5.69
C ALA A 82 -3.28 19.16 4.71
N SER A 83 -2.64 20.22 5.18
CA SER A 83 -1.90 21.18 4.34
C SER A 83 -0.51 20.61 4.07
N GLU A 84 -0.09 20.67 2.81
CA GLU A 84 1.21 20.26 2.24
C GLU A 84 1.29 18.80 1.73
N GLY A 85 1.23 18.64 0.40
CA GLY A 85 1.80 17.48 -0.31
C GLY A 85 0.82 16.56 -1.05
N GLY A 86 0.53 16.86 -2.32
CA GLY A 86 -0.10 15.92 -3.26
C GLY A 86 -1.63 15.97 -3.31
N PHE A 87 -2.20 15.73 -4.50
CA PHE A 87 -3.63 15.92 -4.78
C PHE A 87 -4.58 14.87 -4.14
N GLY A 88 -4.15 14.11 -3.13
CA GLY A 88 -4.93 12.98 -2.58
C GLY A 88 -5.22 11.87 -3.61
N LEU A 89 -4.52 11.87 -4.74
CA LEU A 89 -4.76 10.95 -5.85
C LEU A 89 -3.99 9.64 -5.73
N GLY A 90 -3.02 9.55 -4.83
CA GLY A 90 -2.06 8.44 -4.77
C GLY A 90 -2.75 7.09 -4.67
N LEU A 91 -3.55 6.86 -3.63
CA LEU A 91 -4.22 5.57 -3.40
C LEU A 91 -5.24 5.24 -4.49
N ALA A 92 -5.99 6.23 -4.99
CA ALA A 92 -6.92 6.05 -6.10
C ALA A 92 -6.19 5.56 -7.38
N ILE A 93 -5.05 6.18 -7.71
CA ILE A 93 -4.20 5.75 -8.83
C ILE A 93 -3.64 4.35 -8.56
N GLY A 94 -3.14 4.10 -7.35
CA GLY A 94 -2.58 2.81 -6.97
C GLY A 94 -3.59 1.67 -7.14
N ARG A 95 -4.82 1.87 -6.68
CA ARG A 95 -5.90 0.90 -6.82
C ARG A 95 -6.36 0.71 -8.26
N GLU A 96 -6.40 1.78 -9.05
CA GLU A 96 -6.68 1.68 -10.48
C GLU A 96 -5.61 0.87 -11.23
N LEU A 97 -4.33 1.10 -10.95
CA LEU A 97 -3.23 0.33 -11.51
C LEU A 97 -3.30 -1.15 -11.11
N ALA A 98 -3.57 -1.45 -9.84
CA ALA A 98 -3.74 -2.82 -9.36
C ALA A 98 -4.87 -3.55 -10.10
N ARG A 99 -6.03 -2.90 -10.24
CA ARG A 99 -7.20 -3.45 -10.95
C ARG A 99 -6.99 -3.63 -12.45
N ARG A 100 -6.14 -2.81 -13.09
CA ARG A 100 -5.73 -3.02 -14.48
C ARG A 100 -4.87 -4.27 -14.68
N MET A 101 -4.27 -4.79 -13.61
CA MET A 101 -3.51 -6.04 -13.58
C MET A 101 -4.35 -7.21 -13.02
N ASP A 102 -5.68 -7.10 -13.04
CA ASP A 102 -6.62 -8.08 -12.47
C ASP A 102 -6.39 -8.38 -10.98
N GLY A 103 -5.77 -7.44 -10.26
CA GLY A 103 -5.56 -7.46 -8.82
C GLY A 103 -6.43 -6.45 -8.06
N ASP A 104 -6.08 -6.18 -6.82
CA ASP A 104 -6.65 -5.05 -6.05
C ASP A 104 -5.62 -4.48 -5.07
N LEU A 105 -5.89 -3.26 -4.62
CA LEU A 105 -5.20 -2.62 -3.51
C LEU A 105 -6.21 -2.36 -2.39
N THR A 106 -5.98 -2.94 -1.21
CA THR A 106 -6.87 -2.83 -0.06
C THR A 106 -6.19 -2.22 1.15
N LEU A 107 -7.00 -1.74 2.09
CA LEU A 107 -6.58 -1.39 3.44
C LEU A 107 -7.14 -2.44 4.41
N ASP A 108 -6.24 -3.20 5.03
CA ASP A 108 -6.56 -4.26 5.97
C ASP A 108 -6.34 -3.83 7.43
N GLY A 109 -6.87 -4.60 8.38
CA GLY A 109 -6.69 -4.34 9.83
C GLY A 109 -7.51 -3.16 10.36
N GLU A 110 -7.41 -2.85 11.64
CA GLU A 110 -8.05 -1.69 12.27
C GLU A 110 -6.97 -0.75 12.85
N PRO A 111 -7.26 0.56 13.01
CA PRO A 111 -6.35 1.47 13.69
C PRO A 111 -5.94 0.98 15.10
N PRO A 112 -4.74 1.34 15.59
CA PRO A 112 -3.77 2.25 14.99
C PRO A 112 -2.98 1.62 13.84
N GLY A 113 -2.32 2.46 13.04
CA GLY A 113 -1.55 2.09 11.86
C GLY A 113 -2.39 1.89 10.60
N ALA A 114 -1.72 1.82 9.46
CA ALA A 114 -2.33 1.45 8.19
C ALA A 114 -1.59 0.28 7.56
N ARG A 115 -2.34 -0.74 7.13
CA ARG A 115 -1.83 -1.90 6.39
C ARG A 115 -2.40 -1.92 4.99
N PHE A 116 -1.62 -1.44 4.03
CA PHE A 116 -2.00 -1.50 2.62
C PHE A 116 -1.50 -2.79 1.98
N VAL A 117 -2.36 -3.45 1.22
CA VAL A 117 -2.10 -4.76 0.60
C VAL A 117 -2.36 -4.67 -0.90
N LEU A 118 -1.30 -4.71 -1.70
CA LEU A 118 -1.38 -4.98 -3.14
C LEU A 118 -1.44 -6.49 -3.35
N SER A 119 -2.48 -6.99 -4.02
CA SER A 119 -2.59 -8.40 -4.39
C SER A 119 -2.62 -8.56 -5.91
N LEU A 120 -1.74 -9.41 -6.45
CA LEU A 120 -1.68 -9.80 -7.86
C LEU A 120 -1.71 -11.33 -7.99
N ALA A 121 -2.07 -11.83 -9.17
CA ALA A 121 -1.99 -13.26 -9.45
C ALA A 121 -0.54 -13.74 -9.31
N GLY A 122 -0.32 -14.78 -8.51
CA GLY A 122 0.99 -15.39 -8.36
C GLY A 122 1.45 -16.06 -9.66
N ALA A 123 2.76 -16.07 -9.88
CA ALA A 123 3.40 -16.77 -10.98
C ALA A 123 4.42 -17.78 -10.45
N PRO A 124 4.73 -18.86 -11.19
CA PRO A 124 5.92 -19.65 -10.90
C PRO A 124 7.18 -18.81 -11.12
N SER A 125 8.31 -19.28 -10.57
CA SER A 125 9.62 -18.77 -10.99
C SER A 125 9.77 -18.90 -12.51
N PRO A 126 10.31 -17.88 -13.20
CA PRO A 126 10.61 -17.94 -14.62
C PRO A 126 11.67 -18.98 -14.94
#